data_AF-A0A7S2JFM0-F1
#
_entry.id   AF-A0A7S2JFM0-F1
#
_cell.length_a   1.000
_cell.length_b   1.000
_cell.length_c   1.000
_cell.angle_alpha   90.00
_cell.angle_beta   90.00
_cell.angle_gamma   90.00
#
_symmetry.space_group_name_H-M   'P 1'
#
loop_
_entity.id
_entity.type
_entity.pdbx_description
1 polymer ?
#
loop_
_entity_poly.entity_id
_entity_poly.type
_entity_poly.pdbx_seq_one_letter_code
_entity_poly.pdbx_strand_id
1 'polypeptide(L)'
;AGREGMPIISFSHFLPRIELSPEKRFLFLPNLNKSVGSRFLGERVRRLGSAMHVFGHTHFAWDATLGSTRYVQAALGYDEEWSSRPASMRIGDLPLEPVVLWDSEQGFAPPMPARWSGYYETNPRRPEITNALAPYVAPRYRMLPGG
;
A
#
# COMPACT_ATOMS: atom_id res chain seq x y z
N ALA A 1 -6.66 26.00 -4.80
CA ALA A 1 -6.59 25.11 -5.98
C ALA A 1 -5.16 25.17 -6.49
N GLY A 2 -4.55 24.05 -6.90
CA GLY A 2 -3.23 24.09 -7.54
C GLY A 2 -3.29 24.95 -8.81
N ARG A 3 -2.16 25.55 -9.21
CA ARG A 3 -2.05 26.23 -10.50
C ARG A 3 -2.55 25.28 -11.59
N GLU A 4 -3.50 25.73 -12.41
CA GLU A 4 -4.02 24.97 -13.54
C GLU A 4 -2.85 24.40 -14.37
N GLY A 5 -2.91 23.09 -14.65
CA GLY A 5 -1.94 22.40 -15.51
C GLY A 5 -0.72 21.77 -14.82
N MET A 6 -0.46 22.01 -13.52
CA MET A 6 0.66 21.34 -12.83
C MET A 6 0.21 20.07 -12.09
N PRO A 7 0.87 18.91 -12.29
CA PRO A 7 0.52 17.68 -11.59
C PRO A 7 0.81 17.82 -10.10
N ILE A 8 -0.17 17.44 -9.26
CA ILE A 8 -0.03 17.47 -7.80
C ILE A 8 0.49 16.12 -7.31
N ILE A 9 1.62 16.13 -6.61
CA ILE A 9 2.11 15.03 -5.78
C ILE A 9 1.79 15.39 -4.32
N SER A 10 0.98 14.57 -3.66
CA SER A 10 0.65 14.76 -2.24
C SER A 10 1.24 13.66 -1.38
N PHE A 11 1.37 13.94 -0.09
CA PHE A 11 2.04 13.06 0.87
C PHE A 11 1.19 12.93 2.13
N SER A 12 1.21 11.74 2.74
CA SER A 12 0.77 11.54 4.12
C SER A 12 1.45 10.32 4.71
N HIS A 13 1.61 10.23 6.04
CA HIS A 13 2.18 9.01 6.61
C HIS A 13 1.17 7.84 6.60
N PHE A 14 -0.10 8.11 6.90
CA PHE A 14 -1.15 7.11 7.00
C PHE A 14 -1.86 6.83 5.67
N LEU A 15 -2.56 5.70 5.57
CA LEU A 15 -3.24 5.29 4.35
C LEU A 15 -4.49 6.16 4.10
N PRO A 16 -4.62 6.77 2.91
CA PRO A 16 -5.85 7.48 2.54
C PRO A 16 -7.00 6.53 2.18
N ARG A 17 -6.70 5.25 1.90
CA ARG A 17 -7.64 4.24 1.38
C ARG A 17 -7.35 2.86 1.95
N ILE A 18 -8.41 2.08 2.19
CA ILE A 18 -8.27 0.73 2.74
C ILE A 18 -7.71 -0.26 1.71
N GLU A 19 -7.94 0.01 0.43
CA GLU A 19 -7.44 -0.78 -0.69
C GLU A 19 -5.91 -0.73 -0.82
N LEU A 20 -5.24 0.17 -0.10
CA LEU A 20 -3.79 0.30 -0.05
C LEU A 20 -3.14 -0.58 1.03
N SER A 21 -3.90 -1.49 1.65
CA SER A 21 -3.39 -2.47 2.60
C SER A 21 -3.90 -3.87 2.30
N PRO A 22 -3.11 -4.95 2.50
CA PRO A 22 -3.60 -6.30 2.33
C PRO A 22 -4.83 -6.58 3.20
N GLU A 23 -5.67 -7.49 2.71
CA GLU A 23 -6.84 -7.94 3.47
C GLU A 23 -6.44 -8.60 4.77
N LYS A 24 -7.30 -8.49 5.78
CA LYS A 24 -7.10 -9.03 7.13
C LYS A 24 -6.60 -10.49 7.12
N ARG A 25 -7.12 -11.33 6.22
CA ARG A 25 -6.74 -12.75 6.09
C ARG A 25 -5.27 -13.00 5.74
N PHE A 26 -4.58 -11.99 5.22
CA PHE A 26 -3.17 -12.06 4.84
C PHE A 26 -2.22 -11.48 5.90
N LEU A 27 -2.76 -10.88 6.97
CA LEU A 27 -1.98 -10.13 7.95
C LEU A 27 -1.69 -10.95 9.20
N PHE A 28 -0.45 -10.88 9.70
CA PHE A 28 -0.09 -11.39 11.04
C PHE A 28 -0.72 -10.58 12.18
N LEU A 29 -1.06 -9.31 11.92
CA LEU A 29 -1.73 -8.42 12.85
C LEU A 29 -3.11 -8.04 12.27
N PRO A 30 -4.18 -8.79 12.58
CA PRO A 30 -5.49 -8.64 11.94
C PRO A 30 -6.18 -7.32 12.28
N ASN A 31 -5.76 -6.65 13.35
CA ASN A 31 -6.27 -5.34 13.73
C ASN A 31 -5.50 -4.19 13.08
N LEU A 32 -4.42 -4.43 12.34
CA LEU A 32 -3.62 -3.41 11.67
C LEU A 32 -4.51 -2.44 10.86
N ASN A 33 -5.42 -2.99 10.05
CA ASN A 33 -6.33 -2.20 9.21
C ASN A 33 -7.27 -1.25 9.98
N LYS A 34 -7.38 -1.38 11.31
CA LYS A 34 -8.20 -0.49 12.15
C LYS A 34 -7.48 0.81 12.54
N SER A 35 -6.16 0.89 12.40
CA SER A 35 -5.35 2.00 12.93
C SER A 35 -4.40 2.64 11.93
N VAL A 36 -4.42 2.21 10.66
CA VAL A 36 -3.41 2.60 9.66
C VAL A 36 -3.82 3.73 8.73
N GLY A 37 -5.07 4.19 8.80
CA GLY A 37 -5.60 5.10 7.79
C GLY A 37 -6.79 5.95 8.27
N SER A 38 -7.25 6.85 7.40
CA SER A 38 -8.35 7.76 7.70
C SER A 38 -9.21 8.05 6.47
N ARG A 39 -10.54 7.94 6.62
CA ARG A 39 -11.50 8.32 5.55
C ARG A 39 -11.45 9.82 5.26
N PHE A 40 -11.27 10.67 6.27
CA PHE A 40 -11.14 12.11 6.09
C PHE A 40 -9.87 12.47 5.30
N LEU A 41 -8.78 11.73 5.52
CA LEU A 41 -7.56 11.86 4.72
C LEU A 41 -7.82 11.47 3.26
N GLY A 42 -8.49 10.35 3.01
CA GLY A 42 -8.90 9.93 1.66
C GLY A 42 -9.71 11.00 0.93
N GLU A 43 -10.69 11.61 1.59
CA GLU A 43 -11.47 12.70 1.01
C GLU A 43 -10.63 13.93 0.67
N ARG A 44 -9.63 14.26 1.49
CA ARG A 44 -8.69 15.36 1.19
C ARG A 44 -7.84 15.06 -0.03
N VAL A 45 -7.28 13.85 -0.12
CA VAL A 45 -6.48 13.42 -1.29
C VAL A 45 -7.32 13.46 -2.56
N ARG A 46 -8.57 12.97 -2.50
CA ARG A 46 -9.50 13.02 -3.63
C ARG A 46 -9.82 14.44 -4.07
N ARG A 47 -10.08 15.36 -3.13
CA ARG A 47 -10.33 16.79 -3.43
C ARG A 47 -9.13 17.51 -4.03
N LEU A 48 -7.90 17.08 -3.67
CA LEU A 48 -6.69 17.62 -4.28
C LEU A 48 -6.54 17.21 -5.75
N GLY A 49 -7.20 16.13 -6.20
CA GLY A 49 -7.03 15.61 -7.55
C GLY A 49 -5.57 15.23 -7.83
N SER A 50 -4.88 14.67 -6.84
CA SER A 50 -3.45 14.36 -6.98
C SER A 50 -3.21 13.34 -8.08
N ALA A 51 -2.23 13.62 -8.94
CA ALA A 51 -1.74 12.65 -9.92
C ALA A 51 -1.05 11.48 -9.21
N MET A 52 -0.34 11.77 -8.11
CA MET A 52 0.29 10.79 -7.25
C MET A 52 0.10 11.13 -5.77
N HIS A 53 -0.10 10.11 -4.93
CA HIS A 53 -0.10 10.24 -3.48
C HIS A 53 0.89 9.25 -2.86
N VAL A 54 1.90 9.77 -2.17
CA VAL A 54 2.91 8.97 -1.48
C VAL A 54 2.48 8.76 -0.03
N PHE A 55 2.52 7.51 0.42
CA PHE A 55 2.11 7.13 1.76
C PHE A 55 3.07 6.14 2.43
N GLY A 56 2.82 5.83 3.71
CA GLY A 56 3.69 4.99 4.53
C GLY A 56 2.94 4.20 5.59
N HIS A 57 3.61 4.00 6.73
CA HIS A 57 3.07 3.39 7.95
C HIS A 57 2.93 1.86 7.94
N THR A 58 2.44 1.24 6.86
CA THR A 58 2.16 -0.21 6.88
C THR A 58 3.35 -1.11 6.52
N HIS A 59 4.43 -0.53 5.99
CA HIS A 59 5.63 -1.25 5.56
C HIS A 59 5.31 -2.39 4.56
N PHE A 60 4.31 -2.19 3.69
CA PHE A 60 4.03 -3.02 2.53
C PHE A 60 4.37 -2.24 1.27
N ALA A 61 5.39 -2.63 0.53
CA ALA A 61 5.64 -2.00 -0.76
C ALA A 61 4.35 -1.97 -1.59
N TRP A 62 4.05 -0.80 -2.15
CA TRP A 62 2.82 -0.56 -2.87
C TRP A 62 3.06 0.38 -4.03
N ASP A 63 2.57 0.00 -5.20
CA ASP A 63 2.43 0.88 -6.35
C ASP A 63 1.19 0.46 -7.13
N ALA A 64 0.15 1.28 -7.11
CA ALA A 64 -1.08 1.03 -7.85
C ALA A 64 -1.82 2.32 -8.15
N THR A 65 -2.51 2.35 -9.29
CA THR A 65 -3.45 3.44 -9.60
C THR A 65 -4.85 3.06 -9.16
N LEU A 66 -5.49 3.92 -8.36
CA LEU A 66 -6.89 3.75 -7.98
C LEU A 66 -7.68 5.01 -8.40
N GLY A 67 -8.50 4.88 -9.43
CA GLY A 67 -9.14 6.03 -10.08
C GLY A 67 -8.13 6.83 -10.89
N SER A 68 -8.03 8.14 -10.64
CA SER A 68 -7.08 9.03 -11.33
C SER A 68 -5.78 9.28 -10.55
N THR A 69 -5.58 8.62 -9.40
CA THR A 69 -4.43 8.85 -8.52
C THR A 69 -3.59 7.59 -8.42
N ARG A 70 -2.28 7.71 -8.67
CA ARG A 70 -1.30 6.67 -8.38
C ARG A 70 -0.86 6.74 -6.92
N TYR A 71 -0.87 5.62 -6.22
CA TYR A 71 -0.50 5.53 -4.81
C TYR A 71 0.79 4.74 -4.68
N VAL A 72 1.79 5.34 -4.03
CA VAL A 72 3.11 4.72 -3.86
C VAL A 72 3.52 4.67 -2.39
N GLN A 73 3.99 3.52 -1.95
CA GLN A 73 4.63 3.32 -0.65
C GLN A 73 5.92 2.53 -0.83
N ALA A 74 7.03 3.15 -0.41
CA ALA A 74 8.38 2.60 -0.44
C ALA A 74 9.02 2.78 0.95
N ALA A 75 8.41 2.16 1.98
CA ALA A 75 8.89 2.32 3.35
C ALA A 75 10.23 1.61 3.56
N LEU A 76 11.17 2.27 4.24
CA LEU A 76 12.43 1.66 4.63
C LEU A 76 12.21 0.47 5.58
N GLY A 77 11.33 0.61 6.58
CA GLY A 77 11.04 -0.46 7.55
C GLY A 77 12.22 -0.83 8.46
N TYR A 78 12.08 -1.96 9.14
CA TYR A 78 13.08 -2.51 10.07
C TYR A 78 13.89 -3.65 9.44
N ASP A 79 15.11 -3.87 9.91
CA ASP A 79 16.01 -4.93 9.42
C ASP A 79 15.39 -6.34 9.53
N GLU A 80 14.64 -6.59 10.60
CA GLU A 80 13.92 -7.86 10.79
C GLU A 80 12.82 -8.06 9.75
N GLU A 81 12.22 -6.99 9.22
CA GLU A 81 11.21 -7.07 8.17
C GLU A 81 11.82 -7.43 6.82
N TRP A 82 13.01 -6.89 6.52
CA TRP A 82 13.81 -7.29 5.35
C TRP A 82 14.27 -8.74 5.44
N SER A 83 14.58 -9.22 6.64
CA SER A 83 15.00 -10.60 6.86
C SER A 83 13.83 -11.58 6.80
N SER A 84 12.68 -11.22 7.39
CA SER A 84 11.52 -12.13 7.53
C SER A 84 10.53 -12.09 6.37
N ARG A 85 10.35 -10.94 5.72
CA ARG A 85 9.33 -10.72 4.68
C ARG A 85 9.84 -9.82 3.53
N PRO A 86 11.03 -10.08 2.95
CA PRO A 86 11.65 -9.19 1.97
C PRO A 86 10.76 -8.88 0.77
N ALA A 87 10.03 -9.87 0.28
CA ALA A 87 9.14 -9.69 -0.86
C ALA A 87 7.95 -8.75 -0.58
N SER A 88 7.58 -8.52 0.68
CA SER A 88 6.57 -7.51 1.04
C SER A 88 7.15 -6.10 1.21
N MET A 89 8.48 -5.96 1.27
CA MET A 89 9.19 -4.70 1.46
C MET A 89 9.72 -4.11 0.15
N ARG A 90 10.00 -4.95 -0.85
CA ARG A 90 10.57 -4.55 -2.14
C ARG A 90 9.57 -3.83 -3.04
N ILE A 91 10.00 -2.69 -3.58
CA ILE A 91 9.35 -1.96 -4.66
C ILE A 91 10.33 -1.81 -5.82
N GLY A 92 9.89 -2.18 -7.03
CA GLY A 92 10.77 -2.29 -8.19
C GLY A 92 11.83 -3.37 -8.06
N ASP A 93 12.77 -3.36 -8.99
CA ASP A 93 13.94 -4.23 -9.01
C ASP A 93 15.15 -3.61 -8.27
N LEU A 94 14.96 -2.45 -7.64
CA LEU A 94 16.04 -1.66 -7.09
C LEU A 94 16.60 -2.27 -5.78
N PRO A 95 17.91 -2.12 -5.52
CA PRO A 95 18.46 -2.25 -4.16
C PRO A 95 17.78 -1.24 -3.20
N LEU A 96 18.15 -1.22 -1.91
CA LEU A 96 17.62 -0.31 -0.86
C LEU A 96 17.96 1.19 -1.12
N GLU A 97 17.77 1.66 -2.34
CA GLU A 97 18.08 2.99 -2.83
C GLU A 97 16.83 3.88 -2.80
N PRO A 98 17.01 5.21 -2.76
CA PRO A 98 15.91 6.15 -2.90
C PRO A 98 15.13 5.92 -4.19
N VAL A 99 13.80 5.81 -4.06
CA VAL A 99 12.90 5.66 -5.19
C VAL A 99 12.62 7.03 -5.83
N VAL A 100 12.99 7.18 -7.10
CA VAL A 100 12.63 8.37 -7.89
C VAL A 100 11.18 8.23 -8.37
N LEU A 101 10.35 9.21 -8.02
CA LEU A 101 8.93 9.23 -8.40
C LEU A 101 8.61 10.26 -9.49
N TRP A 102 9.40 11.32 -9.56
CA TRP A 102 9.24 12.40 -10.52
C TRP A 102 10.61 12.99 -10.88
N ASP A 103 10.78 13.26 -12.15
CA ASP A 103 11.94 13.87 -12.77
C ASP A 103 11.47 15.04 -13.65
N SER A 104 12.23 16.14 -13.69
CA SER A 104 11.81 17.34 -14.43
C SER A 104 11.87 17.19 -15.95
N GLU A 105 12.67 16.26 -16.46
CA GLU A 105 12.83 15.99 -17.88
C GLU A 105 11.91 14.86 -18.34
N GLN A 106 11.78 13.81 -17.52
CA GLN A 106 11.06 12.57 -17.86
C GLN A 106 9.65 12.52 -17.27
N GLY A 107 9.32 13.39 -16.30
CA GLY A 107 8.03 13.40 -15.62
C GLY A 107 7.91 12.29 -14.57
N PHE A 108 6.75 11.65 -14.48
CA PHE A 108 6.52 10.58 -13.51
C PHE A 108 7.30 9.32 -13.88
N ALA A 109 7.96 8.72 -12.88
CA ALA A 109 8.60 7.41 -13.04
C ALA A 109 7.58 6.36 -13.50
N PRO A 110 7.98 5.29 -14.22
CA PRO A 110 7.07 4.21 -14.57
C PRO A 110 6.51 3.47 -13.33
N PRO A 111 5.40 2.72 -13.45
CA PRO A 111 4.93 1.81 -12.40
C PRO A 111 6.02 0.83 -11.97
N MET A 112 6.18 0.64 -10.67
CA MET A 112 7.16 -0.27 -10.09
C MET A 112 6.47 -1.52 -9.55
N PRO A 113 6.99 -2.72 -9.84
CA PRO A 113 6.48 -3.95 -9.24
C PRO A 113 6.48 -3.90 -7.71
N ALA A 114 5.38 -4.27 -7.08
CA ALA A 114 5.33 -4.51 -5.64
C ALA A 114 4.41 -5.69 -5.35
N ARG A 115 4.81 -6.58 -4.43
CA ARG A 115 4.15 -7.88 -4.23
C ARG A 115 2.65 -7.76 -3.99
N TRP A 116 2.24 -6.85 -3.10
CA TRP A 116 0.83 -6.76 -2.69
C TRP A 116 -0.03 -6.04 -3.71
N SER A 117 0.41 -4.92 -4.27
CA SER A 117 -0.33 -4.27 -5.35
C SER A 117 -0.42 -5.16 -6.59
N GLY A 118 0.68 -5.80 -6.99
CA GLY A 118 0.73 -6.76 -8.11
C GLY A 118 -0.14 -8.00 -7.88
N TYR A 119 -0.21 -8.52 -6.64
CA TYR A 119 -1.17 -9.58 -6.30
C TYR A 119 -2.61 -9.15 -6.62
N TYR A 120 -2.98 -7.92 -6.26
CA TYR A 120 -4.34 -7.40 -6.48
C TYR A 120 -4.64 -6.99 -7.93
N GLU A 121 -3.67 -7.00 -8.85
CA GLU A 121 -3.92 -6.82 -10.29
C GLU A 121 -4.65 -8.03 -10.90
N THR A 122 -4.36 -9.23 -10.40
CA THR A 122 -4.91 -10.49 -10.91
C THR A 122 -5.84 -11.19 -9.92
N ASN A 123 -5.84 -10.77 -8.66
CA ASN A 123 -6.68 -11.34 -7.61
C ASN A 123 -7.65 -10.27 -7.11
N PRO A 124 -8.96 -10.40 -7.37
CA PRO A 124 -9.92 -9.43 -6.86
C PRO A 124 -9.91 -9.44 -5.33
N ARG A 125 -10.17 -8.27 -4.76
CA ARG A 125 -10.38 -8.14 -3.32
C ARG A 125 -11.66 -8.87 -2.93
N ARG A 126 -11.60 -9.61 -1.84
CA ARG A 126 -12.65 -10.38 -1.18
C ARG A 126 -12.63 -10.11 0.34
N PRO A 127 -12.82 -8.85 0.80
CA PRO A 127 -12.72 -8.48 2.22
C PRO A 127 -13.78 -9.16 3.11
N GLU A 128 -14.85 -9.68 2.51
CA GLU A 128 -15.89 -10.46 3.18
C GLU A 128 -15.43 -11.85 3.63
N ILE A 129 -14.32 -12.36 3.09
CA ILE A 129 -13.75 -13.65 3.51
C ILE A 129 -13.02 -13.45 4.84
N THR A 130 -13.73 -13.69 5.94
CA THR A 130 -13.22 -13.52 7.31
C THR A 130 -12.90 -14.82 8.04
N ASN A 131 -13.31 -15.97 7.49
CA ASN A 131 -13.15 -17.30 8.07
C ASN A 131 -11.99 -18.11 7.48
N ALA A 132 -11.34 -17.61 6.43
CA ALA A 132 -10.16 -18.23 5.85
C ALA A 132 -8.93 -17.33 6.06
N LEU A 133 -7.85 -17.93 6.56
CA LEU A 133 -6.55 -17.27 6.72
C LEU A 133 -5.56 -17.80 5.68
N ALA A 134 -4.61 -16.98 5.30
CA ALA A 134 -3.51 -17.44 4.46
C ALA A 134 -2.72 -18.55 5.18
N PRO A 135 -2.14 -19.54 4.47
CA PRO A 135 -1.44 -20.66 5.09
C PRO A 135 -0.31 -20.25 6.03
N TYR A 136 0.36 -19.13 5.76
CA TYR A 136 1.44 -18.60 6.60
C TYR A 136 0.92 -17.82 7.83
N VAL A 137 -0.34 -17.38 7.83
CA VAL A 137 -0.99 -16.69 8.96
C VAL A 137 -1.68 -17.69 9.89
N ALA A 138 -2.34 -18.71 9.32
CA ALA A 138 -3.18 -19.66 10.06
C ALA A 138 -2.53 -20.26 11.33
N PRO A 139 -1.23 -20.66 11.35
CA PRO A 139 -0.60 -21.24 12.53
C PRO A 139 -0.54 -20.32 13.77
N ARG A 140 -0.73 -19.01 13.60
CA ARG A 140 -0.73 -18.03 14.72
C ARG A 140 -2.10 -17.89 15.40
N TYR A 141 -3.13 -18.52 14.86
CA TYR A 141 -4.50 -18.38 15.35
C TYR A 141 -5.08 -19.73 15.73
N ARG A 142 -5.93 -19.71 16.76
CA ARG A 142 -6.75 -20.85 17.15
C ARG A 142 -8.19 -20.59 16.74
N MET A 143 -8.79 -21.53 16.03
CA MET A 143 -10.22 -21.53 15.75
C MET A 143 -10.97 -21.77 17.06
N LEU A 144 -11.87 -20.83 17.40
CA LEU A 144 -12.76 -20.97 18.55
C LEU A 144 -14.01 -21.78 18.14
N PRO A 145 -14.70 -22.45 19.08
CA PRO A 145 -15.95 -23.13 18.78
C PRO A 145 -16.97 -22.18 18.15
N GLY A 146 -17.56 -22.57 17.02
CA GLY A 146 -18.58 -21.79 16.28
C GLY A 146 -18.04 -20.84 15.20
N GLY A 147 -16.73 -20.90 14.90
CA GLY A 147 -16.10 -20.22 13.77
C GLY A 147 -15.95 -21.10 12.53
#